data_AF-A0A352M9G8-F1
#
_entry.id   AF-A0A352M9G8-F1
#
_cell.length_a   1.000
_cell.length_b   1.000
_cell.length_c   1.000
_cell.angle_alpha   90.00
_cell.angle_beta   90.00
_cell.angle_gamma   90.00
#
_symmetry.space_group_name_H-M   'P 1'
#
loop_
_entity.id
_entity.type
_entity.pdbx_description
1 polymer ?
#
loop_
_entity_poly.entity_id
_entity_poly.type
_entity_poly.pdbx_seq_one_letter_code
_entity_poly.pdbx_strand_id
1 'polypeptide(L)' 'MENQLFVEMTLSGRLDNSTLVTITEKSRKPDKSDIRWLQGNTEGLANFLACLKAWLEYGINLRKGAFEFLTDK' A
#
# COMPACT_ATOMS: atom_id res chain seq x y z
N MET A 1 26.69 -4.59 0.79
CA MET A 1 25.43 -5.26 0.40
C MET A 1 24.33 -4.25 0.66
N GLU A 2 23.67 -3.78 -0.40
CA GLU A 2 22.46 -2.97 -0.26
C GLU A 2 21.45 -3.73 0.59
N ASN A 3 20.88 -3.09 1.60
CA ASN A 3 19.78 -3.68 2.35
C ASN A 3 18.58 -3.78 1.41
N GLN A 4 18.28 -5.00 0.97
CA GLN A 4 17.09 -5.29 0.19
C GLN A 4 15.84 -4.88 0.99
N LEU A 5 14.94 -4.12 0.35
CA LEU A 5 13.65 -3.77 0.93
C LEU A 5 12.88 -5.05 1.25
N PHE A 6 12.43 -5.18 2.50
CA PHE A 6 11.56 -6.28 2.92
C PHE A 6 10.16 -5.74 3.18
N VAL A 7 9.17 -6.33 2.50
CA VAL A 7 7.75 -6.03 2.69
C VAL A 7 7.03 -7.32 3.04
N GLU A 8 6.31 -7.32 4.16
CA GLU A 8 5.48 -8.44 4.61
C GLU A 8 4.03 -7.99 4.70
N MET A 9 3.11 -8.81 4.18
CA MET A 9 1.67 -8.59 4.25
C MET A 9 1.00 -9.79 4.91
N THR A 10 0.29 -9.55 6.00
CA THR A 10 -0.42 -10.58 6.76
C THR A 10 -1.92 -10.33 6.72
N LEU A 11 -2.69 -11.37 6.38
CA LEU A 11 -4.15 -11.35 6.35
C LEU A 11 -4.66 -12.23 7.50
N SER A 12 -5.46 -11.66 8.40
CA SER A 12 -6.01 -12.36 9.56
C SER A 12 -7.52 -12.19 9.64
N GLY A 13 -8.26 -13.29 9.67
CA GLY A 13 -9.71 -13.28 9.83
C GLY A 13 -10.14 -12.72 11.19
N ARG A 14 -11.31 -12.09 11.22
CA ARG A 14 -11.93 -11.48 12.40
C ARG A 14 -13.30 -12.09 12.68
N LEU A 15 -13.82 -11.88 13.89
CA LEU A 15 -15.09 -12.44 14.36
C LEU A 15 -16.31 -11.95 13.57
N ASP A 16 -16.21 -10.78 12.95
CA ASP A 16 -17.25 -10.15 12.13
C ASP A 16 -17.15 -10.54 10.63
N ASN A 17 -16.46 -11.63 10.30
CA ASN A 17 -16.10 -12.05 8.94
C ASN A 17 -15.27 -11.02 8.14
N SER A 18 -14.73 -9.97 8.79
CA SER A 18 -13.77 -9.08 8.16
C SER A 18 -12.36 -9.67 8.16
N THR A 19 -11.46 -9.07 7.38
CA THR A 19 -10.03 -9.42 7.34
C THR A 19 -9.21 -8.22 7.79
N LEU A 20 -8.36 -8.38 8.81
CA LEU A 20 -7.30 -7.40 9.06
C LEU A 20 -6.15 -7.67 8.09
N VAL A 21 -5.77 -6.64 7.33
CA VAL A 21 -4.55 -6.62 6.53
C VAL A 21 -3.51 -5.76 7.24
N THR A 22 -2.36 -6.36 7.57
CA THR A 22 -1.21 -5.66 8.15
C THR A 22 -0.06 -5.68 7.15
N ILE A 23 0.53 -4.52 6.86
CA ILE A 23 1.69 -4.40 5.98
C ILE A 23 2.85 -3.85 6.80
N THR A 24 4.01 -4.53 6.75
CA THR A 24 5.22 -4.12 7.45
C THR A 24 6.36 -3.96 6.46
N GLU A 25 6.99 -2.78 6.45
CA GLU A 25 8.17 -2.48 5.65
C GLU A 25 9.41 -2.38 6.56
N LYS A 26 10.52 -3.03 6.19
CA LYS A 26 11.77 -3.08 6.97
C LYS A 26 13.01 -2.87 6.09
N SER A 27 14.17 -2.83 6.77
CA SER A 27 15.52 -2.84 6.20
C SER A 27 16.12 -1.48 5.80
N ARG A 28 15.54 -0.33 6.21
CA ARG A 28 16.12 1.00 5.93
C ARG A 28 16.67 1.71 7.16
N LYS A 29 17.63 2.62 6.95
CA LYS A 29 18.22 3.42 8.04
C LYS A 29 17.36 4.68 8.25
N PRO A 30 17.20 5.19 9.47
CA PRO A 30 16.36 6.36 9.72
C PRO A 30 17.10 7.67 9.35
N ASP A 31 17.44 7.86 8.08
CA ASP A 31 17.95 9.13 7.57
C ASP A 31 16.85 9.96 6.89
N LYS A 32 17.15 11.23 6.58
CA LYS A 32 16.15 12.17 6.01
C LYS A 32 15.60 11.72 4.65
N SER A 33 16.39 10.99 3.85
CA SER A 33 15.94 10.44 2.56
C SER A 33 14.99 9.27 2.76
N ASP A 34 15.33 8.36 3.65
CA ASP A 34 14.53 7.17 3.95
C ASP A 34 13.21 7.53 4.64
N ILE A 35 13.17 8.59 5.46
CA ILE A 35 11.91 9.12 6.03
C ILE A 35 10.97 9.62 4.92
N ARG A 36 11.47 10.38 3.94
CA ARG A 36 10.64 10.85 2.81
C ARG A 36 10.15 9.70 1.94
N TRP A 37 11.02 8.71 1.72
CA TRP A 37 10.64 7.48 1.04
C TRP A 37 9.52 6.74 1.79
N LEU A 38 9.63 6.62 3.12
CA LEU A 38 8.63 5.96 3.96
C LEU A 38 7.27 6.67 3.90
N GLN A 39 7.26 8.01 3.88
CA GLN A 39 6.03 8.79 3.72
C GLN A 39 5.32 8.47 2.39
N GLY A 40 6.05 8.50 1.27
CA GLY A 40 5.47 8.17 -0.03
C GLY A 40 4.98 6.72 -0.14
N ASN A 41 5.71 5.78 0.45
CA ASN A 41 5.29 4.38 0.50
C ASN A 41 4.02 4.19 1.34
N THR A 42 3.91 4.89 2.47
CA THR A 42 2.71 4.86 3.32
C THR A 42 1.47 5.32 2.55
N GLU A 43 1.58 6.39 1.77
CA GLU A 43 0.50 6.88 0.90
C GLU A 43 0.12 5.87 -0.19
N GLY A 44 1.12 5.28 -0.85
CA GLY A 44 0.91 4.25 -1.87
C GLY A 44 0.23 2.99 -1.32
N LEU A 45 0.63 2.53 -0.13
CA LEU A 45 0.02 1.39 0.55
C LEU A 45 -1.42 1.68 1.00
N ALA A 46 -1.70 2.89 1.50
CA ALA A 46 -3.05 3.30 1.84
C ALA A 46 -3.96 3.28 0.60
N ASN A 47 -3.50 3.82 -0.53
CA ASN A 47 -4.25 3.79 -1.78
C ASN A 47 -4.47 2.35 -2.29
N PHE A 48 -3.45 1.48 -2.17
CA PHE A 48 -3.58 0.07 -2.50
C PHE A 48 -4.68 -0.62 -1.68
N LEU A 49 -4.71 -0.41 -0.36
CA LEU A 49 -5.71 -0.99 0.53
C LEU A 49 -7.12 -0.47 0.21
N ALA A 50 -7.27 0.82 -0.12
CA ALA A 50 -8.54 1.38 -0.54
C ALA A 50 -9.04 0.75 -1.87
N CYS A 51 -8.15 0.60 -2.86
CA CYS A 51 -8.46 -0.07 -4.12
C CYS A 51 -8.87 -1.53 -3.90
N LEU A 52 -8.13 -2.26 -3.06
CA LEU A 52 -8.41 -3.66 -2.74
C LEU A 52 -9.79 -3.81 -2.10
N LYS A 53 -10.13 -2.97 -1.11
CA LYS A 53 -11.44 -2.97 -0.46
C LYS A 53 -12.56 -2.66 -1.44
N ALA A 54 -12.41 -1.59 -2.24
CA ALA A 54 -13.40 -1.17 -3.22
C ALA A 54 -13.71 -2.27 -4.25
N TRP A 55 -12.68 -2.99 -4.69
CA TRP A 55 -12.84 -4.11 -5.60
C TRP A 55 -13.55 -5.31 -4.95
N LEU A 56 -13.07 -5.76 -3.78
CA LEU A 56 -13.59 -6.97 -3.13
C LEU A 56 -15.01 -6.81 -2.60
N GLU A 57 -15.37 -5.63 -2.09
CA GLU A 57 -16.68 -5.40 -1.45
C GLU A 57 -17.74 -4.85 -2.40
N TYR A 58 -17.33 -4.11 -3.44
CA TYR A 58 -18.26 -3.37 -4.29
C TYR A 58 -18.05 -3.58 -5.79
N GLY A 59 -17.01 -4.32 -6.22
CA GLY A 59 -16.69 -4.51 -7.64
C GLY A 59 -16.22 -3.23 -8.36
N ILE A 60 -15.80 -2.20 -7.61
CA ILE A 60 -15.38 -0.92 -8.16
C ILE A 60 -13.86 -0.94 -8.38
N ASN A 61 -13.43 -0.72 -9.63
CA ASN A 61 -12.01 -0.58 -9.96
C ASN A 61 -11.58 0.89 -9.87
N LEU A 62 -11.11 1.31 -8.68
CA LEU A 62 -10.61 2.66 -8.43
C LEU A 62 -9.35 3.04 -9.22
N ARG A 63 -8.64 2.07 -9.83
CA ARG A 63 -7.43 2.36 -10.62
C ARG A 63 -7.73 2.80 -12.05
N LYS A 64 -8.94 2.54 -12.55
CA LYS A 64 -9.37 3.00 -13.88
C LYS A 64 -9.55 4.52 -13.84
N GLY A 65 -8.86 5.27 -14.69
CA GLY A 65 -8.92 6.74 -14.69
C GLY A 65 -8.05 7.47 -13.66
N ALA A 66 -7.67 6.82 -12.54
CA ALA A 66 -7.04 7.52 -11.41
C ALA A 66 -5.67 8.16 -11.68
N PHE A 67 -4.94 7.70 -12.70
CA PHE A 67 -3.59 8.16 -13.01
C PHE A 67 -3.41 8.59 -14.47
N GLU A 68 -4.49 8.65 -15.25
CA GLU A 68 -4.41 9.01 -16.68
C GLU A 68 -3.87 10.43 -16.88
N PHE A 69 -4.17 11.34 -15.94
CA PHE A 69 -3.63 12.70 -15.91
C PHE A 69 -2.09 12.77 -15.79
N LEU A 70 -1.42 11.71 -15.32
CA LEU A 70 0.06 11.67 -15.27
C LEU A 70 0.68 11.43 -16.65
N THR A 71 -0.10 10.90 -17.58
CA THR A 71 0.32 10.58 -18.95
C THR A 71 -0.25 11.53 -19.99
N ASP A 72 -1.25 12.33 -19.63
CA ASP A 72 -1.76 13.43 -20.46
C ASP A 72 -0.70 14.54 -20.54
N LYS A 73 0.05 14.53 -21.64
CA LYS A 73 0.91 15.64 -22.08
C LYS A 73 0.24 16.44 -23.19
#